data_AF-A0ABD5LYA3-F1
#
_entry.id   AF-A0ABD5LYA3-F1
#
_cell.length_a   1.000
_cell.length_b   1.000
_cell.length_c   1.000
_cell.angle_alpha   90.00
_cell.angle_beta   90.00
_cell.angle_gamma   90.00
#
_symmetry.space_group_name_H-M   'P 1'
#
loop_
_entity.id
_entity.type
_entity.pdbx_description
1 polymer ?
#
loop_
_entity_poly.entity_id
_entity_poly.type
_entity_poly.pdbx_seq_one_letter_code
_entity_poly.pdbx_strand_id
1 'polypeptide(L)'
;MLRNDPMFKPVLTRNGDYFISVAGRSEVARKQGANMLVSIHADSAPNRSARGASVWVLSNRRANSELGKWLEQSEKQSELLGGAGDALAEGVDPYLSQAVLDLQFGNSQRVGYDVAVAVLSELRKVGSLHKNTRARQLRGFTFT
;
A
#
# COMPACT_ATOMS: atom_id res chain seq x y z
N MET A 1 1.82 -6.68 21.75
CA MET A 1 3.16 -6.52 21.12
C MET A 1 3.29 -5.18 20.40
N LEU A 2 2.57 -4.84 19.30
CA LEU A 2 2.73 -3.52 18.67
C LEU A 2 2.25 -2.32 19.51
N ARG A 3 1.14 -2.44 20.25
CA ARG A 3 0.64 -1.36 21.13
C ARG A 3 1.55 -1.04 22.33
N ASN A 4 2.47 -1.95 22.64
CA ASN A 4 3.34 -1.82 23.81
C ASN A 4 4.72 -1.29 23.43
N ASP A 5 4.99 -1.11 22.14
CA ASP A 5 6.23 -0.56 21.64
C ASP A 5 6.01 0.93 21.33
N PRO A 6 6.74 1.86 21.99
CA PRO A 6 6.55 3.29 21.81
C PRO A 6 6.87 3.78 20.38
N MET A 7 7.57 2.97 19.58
CA MET A 7 7.87 3.28 18.19
C MET A 7 6.69 3.02 17.24
N PHE A 8 5.63 2.34 17.70
CA PHE A 8 4.50 1.95 16.86
C PHE A 8 3.15 2.44 17.40
N LYS A 9 2.34 2.97 16.49
CA LYS A 9 0.92 3.29 16.73
C LYS A 9 0.03 2.47 15.79
N PRO A 10 -0.36 1.24 16.16
CA PRO A 10 -1.17 0.41 15.28
C PRO A 10 -2.63 0.89 15.23
N VAL A 11 -3.15 1.04 14.01
CA VAL A 11 -4.56 1.37 13.75
C VAL A 11 -5.15 0.32 12.81
N LEU A 12 -6.36 -0.16 13.12
CA LEU A 12 -7.09 -1.08 12.26
C LEU A 12 -7.97 -0.31 11.28
N THR A 13 -8.07 -0.80 10.04
CA THR A 13 -9.00 -0.26 9.04
C THR A 13 -10.47 -0.59 9.36
N ARG A 14 -10.71 -1.63 10.16
CA ARG A 14 -12.01 -2.01 10.73
C ARG A 14 -11.83 -2.73 12.07
N ASN A 15 -12.81 -2.63 12.95
CA ASN A 15 -12.83 -3.28 14.27
C ASN A 15 -13.98 -4.29 14.44
N GLY A 16 -14.73 -4.55 13.37
CA GLY A 16 -15.86 -5.48 13.37
C GLY A 16 -16.00 -6.18 12.02
N ASP A 17 -17.03 -7.02 11.91
CA ASP A 17 -17.27 -7.81 10.70
C ASP A 17 -18.19 -7.09 9.71
N TYR A 18 -17.60 -6.15 8.98
CA TYR A 18 -18.27 -5.42 7.92
C TYR A 18 -17.31 -5.14 6.77
N PHE A 19 -17.89 -4.92 5.60
CA PHE A 19 -17.14 -4.65 4.38
C PHE A 19 -16.52 -3.24 4.40
N ILE A 20 -15.26 -3.15 3.97
CA ILE A 20 -14.58 -1.90 3.62
C ILE A 20 -13.94 -2.04 2.24
N SER A 21 -14.27 -1.11 1.35
CA SER A 21 -13.74 -1.08 -0.01
C SER A 21 -12.22 -0.89 0.00
N VAL A 22 -11.55 -1.30 -1.07
CA VAL A 22 -10.09 -1.13 -1.20
C VAL A 22 -9.69 0.34 -1.05
N ALA A 23 -10.43 1.24 -1.70
CA ALA A 23 -10.24 2.69 -1.56
C ALA A 23 -10.50 3.16 -0.12
N GLY A 24 -11.53 2.63 0.55
CA GLY A 24 -11.84 2.97 1.95
C GLY A 24 -10.70 2.60 2.92
N ARG A 25 -9.97 1.51 2.67
CA ARG A 25 -8.80 1.14 3.48
C ARG A 25 -7.68 2.16 3.36
N SER A 26 -7.40 2.62 2.13
CA SER A 26 -6.41 3.66 1.85
C SER A 26 -6.81 4.99 2.49
N GLU A 27 -8.10 5.32 2.46
CA GLU A 27 -8.64 6.53 3.08
C GLU A 27 -8.43 6.55 4.60
N VAL A 28 -8.71 5.42 5.28
CA VAL A 28 -8.43 5.30 6.72
C VAL A 28 -6.94 5.49 7.01
N ALA A 29 -6.06 4.89 6.20
CA ALA A 29 -4.61 5.06 6.38
C ALA A 29 -4.18 6.54 6.24
N ARG A 30 -4.69 7.26 5.23
CA ARG A 30 -4.41 8.69 5.03
C ARG A 30 -4.91 9.54 6.19
N LYS A 31 -6.17 9.37 6.61
CA LYS A 31 -6.78 10.11 7.73
C LYS A 31 -6.04 9.92 9.06
N GLN A 32 -5.40 8.77 9.23
CA GLN A 32 -4.64 8.46 10.43
C GLN A 32 -3.16 8.86 10.33
N GLY A 33 -2.73 9.46 9.21
CA GLY A 33 -1.34 9.81 8.95
C GLY A 33 -0.42 8.60 8.94
N ALA A 34 -0.90 7.44 8.50
CA ALA A 34 -0.16 6.18 8.60
C ALA A 34 1.07 6.18 7.70
N ASN A 35 2.22 5.80 8.25
CA ASN A 35 3.46 5.64 7.47
C ASN A 35 3.45 4.34 6.63
N MET A 36 2.64 3.35 7.02
CA MET A 36 2.52 2.07 6.33
C MET A 36 1.11 1.50 6.48
N LEU A 37 0.61 0.91 5.40
CA LEU A 37 -0.62 0.11 5.40
C LEU A 37 -0.27 -1.36 5.15
N VAL A 38 -0.61 -2.23 6.10
CA VAL A 38 -0.45 -3.69 5.97
C VAL A 38 -1.82 -4.32 5.80
N SER A 39 -2.04 -5.00 4.67
CA SER A 39 -3.25 -5.79 4.43
C SER A 39 -2.96 -7.26 4.70
N ILE A 40 -3.75 -7.88 5.58
CA ILE A 40 -3.60 -9.29 5.96
C ILE A 40 -4.69 -10.10 5.26
N HIS A 41 -4.29 -11.16 4.56
CA HIS A 41 -5.17 -12.01 3.75
C HIS A 41 -4.92 -13.49 4.05
N ALA A 42 -5.98 -14.29 3.91
CA ALA A 42 -5.95 -15.75 3.98
C ALA A 42 -6.64 -16.29 2.73
N ASP A 43 -5.96 -16.08 1.61
CA ASP A 43 -6.49 -16.31 0.27
C ASP A 43 -6.67 -17.79 -0.07
N SER A 44 -7.51 -18.05 -1.06
CA SER A 44 -7.66 -19.38 -1.67
C SER A 44 -7.16 -19.37 -3.11
N ALA A 45 -6.66 -20.52 -3.58
CA ALA A 45 -6.25 -20.70 -4.98
C ALA A 45 -6.98 -21.91 -5.58
N PRO A 46 -7.29 -21.89 -6.89
CA PRO A 46 -7.88 -23.06 -7.57
C PRO A 46 -7.00 -24.31 -7.47
N ASN A 47 -5.68 -24.11 -7.43
CA ASN A 47 -4.72 -25.19 -7.21
C ASN A 47 -4.65 -25.55 -5.72
N ARG A 48 -5.20 -26.71 -5.35
CA ARG A 48 -5.21 -27.23 -3.97
C ARG A 48 -3.83 -27.50 -3.37
N SER A 49 -2.79 -27.59 -4.20
CA SER A 49 -1.40 -27.72 -3.73
C SER A 49 -0.76 -26.37 -3.35
N ALA A 50 -1.41 -25.24 -3.67
CA ALA A 50 -0.92 -23.93 -3.29
C ALA A 50 -1.07 -23.75 -1.77
N ARG A 51 0.07 -23.62 -1.10
CA ARG A 51 0.17 -23.43 0.35
C ARG A 51 1.37 -22.55 0.69
N GLY A 52 1.43 -22.10 1.94
CA GLY A 52 2.53 -21.31 2.48
C GLY A 52 2.29 -19.80 2.39
N ALA A 53 3.03 -19.04 3.20
CA ALA A 53 2.90 -17.59 3.27
C ALA A 53 3.46 -16.91 2.02
N SER A 54 2.91 -15.73 1.70
CA SER A 54 3.41 -14.87 0.63
C SER A 54 3.28 -13.40 1.03
N VAL A 55 4.20 -12.57 0.54
CA VAL A 55 4.19 -11.13 0.77
C VAL A 55 4.14 -10.43 -0.58
N TRP A 56 3.29 -9.40 -0.65
CA TRP A 56 3.02 -8.67 -1.87
C TRP A 56 3.22 -7.17 -1.66
N VAL A 57 3.75 -6.50 -2.68
CA VAL A 57 3.98 -5.06 -2.72
C VAL A 57 3.25 -4.47 -3.91
N LEU A 58 2.76 -3.24 -3.80
CA LEU A 58 2.08 -2.56 -4.89
C LEU A 58 3.01 -2.42 -6.12
N SER A 59 2.49 -2.65 -7.33
CA SER A 59 3.23 -2.38 -8.56
C SER A 59 3.07 -0.92 -9.01
N ASN A 60 4.06 -0.39 -9.75
CA ASN A 60 3.99 0.95 -10.33
C ASN A 60 2.76 1.14 -11.21
N ARG A 61 2.44 0.15 -12.06
CA ARG A 61 1.24 0.21 -12.90
C ARG A 61 -0.03 0.38 -12.07
N ARG A 62 -0.12 -0.29 -10.92
CA ARG A 62 -1.27 -0.19 -10.03
C ARG A 62 -1.30 1.14 -9.30
N ALA A 63 -0.16 1.58 -8.77
CA ALA A 63 -0.02 2.89 -8.13
C ALA A 63 -0.46 4.02 -9.08
N ASN A 64 0.04 4.01 -10.32
CA ASN A 64 -0.29 5.01 -11.33
C ASN A 64 -1.78 5.01 -11.70
N SER A 65 -2.42 3.83 -11.74
CA SER A 65 -3.86 3.74 -12.02
C SER A 65 -4.72 4.29 -10.89
N GLU A 66 -4.35 4.05 -9.64
CA GLU A 66 -5.08 4.62 -8.50
C GLU A 66 -4.81 6.12 -8.37
N LEU A 67 -3.59 6.56 -8.69
CA LEU A 67 -3.23 7.97 -8.77
C LEU A 67 -4.05 8.71 -9.83
N GLY A 68 -4.14 8.19 -11.06
CA GLY A 68 -4.91 8.82 -12.13
C GLY A 68 -6.37 9.04 -11.73
N LYS A 69 -7.02 8.00 -11.18
CA LYS A 69 -8.40 8.10 -10.65
C LYS A 69 -8.56 9.12 -9.54
N TRP A 70 -7.50 9.35 -8.77
CA TRP A 70 -7.52 10.28 -7.65
C TRP A 70 -7.22 11.71 -8.11
N LEU A 71 -6.32 11.90 -9.09
CA LEU A 71 -6.07 13.19 -9.74
C LEU A 71 -7.30 13.70 -10.51
N GLU A 72 -8.12 12.80 -11.05
CA GLU A 72 -9.44 13.12 -11.62
C GLU A 72 -10.42 13.68 -10.57
N GLN A 73 -10.16 13.50 -9.27
CA GLN A 73 -10.95 14.04 -8.17
C GLN A 73 -10.32 15.36 -7.69
N SER A 74 -10.78 16.48 -8.27
CA SER A 74 -10.26 17.84 -7.99
C SER A 74 -10.21 18.17 -6.50
N GLU A 75 -11.21 17.75 -5.72
CA GLU A 75 -11.30 18.01 -4.28
C GLU A 75 -10.15 17.39 -3.47
N LYS A 76 -9.47 16.38 -4.03
CA LYS A 76 -8.46 15.63 -3.30
C LYS A 76 -7.05 16.08 -3.60
N GLN A 77 -6.77 16.66 -4.77
CA GLN A 77 -5.43 17.04 -5.26
C GLN A 77 -4.50 17.66 -4.20
N SER A 78 -5.04 18.53 -3.35
CA SER A 78 -4.27 19.23 -2.31
C SER A 78 -3.59 18.29 -1.29
N GLU A 79 -4.25 17.17 -0.95
CA GLU A 79 -3.75 16.23 0.06
C GLU A 79 -2.59 15.36 -0.45
N LEU A 80 -2.45 15.15 -1.76
CA LEU A 80 -1.42 14.26 -2.33
C LEU A 80 -0.03 14.86 -2.16
N LEU A 81 0.04 16.18 -2.20
CA LEU A 81 1.27 16.95 -2.15
C LEU A 81 1.58 17.40 -0.71
N GLY A 82 0.90 16.83 0.29
CA GLY A 82 1.17 17.06 1.71
C GLY A 82 0.85 18.48 2.19
N GLY A 83 -0.21 19.11 1.64
CA GLY A 83 -0.56 20.50 1.94
C GLY A 83 0.24 21.54 1.13
N ALA A 84 1.28 21.12 0.39
CA ALA A 84 1.83 21.93 -0.69
C ALA A 84 0.89 21.97 -1.91
N GLY A 85 -0.16 21.16 -1.92
CA GLY A 85 -1.09 21.09 -3.02
C GLY A 85 -1.89 22.37 -3.23
N ASP A 86 -2.08 23.24 -2.22
CA ASP A 86 -2.63 24.58 -2.44
C ASP A 86 -1.60 25.51 -3.14
N ALA A 87 -0.31 25.39 -2.79
CA ALA A 87 0.78 26.12 -3.44
C ALA A 87 1.14 25.57 -4.85
N LEU A 88 0.70 24.35 -5.16
CA LEU A 88 0.89 23.68 -6.45
C LEU A 88 -0.41 23.64 -7.29
N ALA A 89 -1.57 23.90 -6.71
CA ALA A 89 -2.86 24.00 -7.41
C ALA A 89 -3.04 25.38 -8.07
N GLU A 90 -2.44 26.43 -7.53
CA GLU A 90 -2.40 27.75 -8.16
C GLU A 90 -1.14 27.91 -9.02
N GLY A 91 -1.24 27.49 -10.30
CA GLY A 91 -0.29 27.92 -11.34
C GLY A 91 0.97 27.07 -11.52
N VAL A 92 1.05 25.86 -10.93
CA VAL A 92 2.17 24.94 -11.21
C VAL A 92 1.87 24.02 -12.38
N ASP A 93 2.88 23.84 -13.22
CA ASP A 93 2.86 22.96 -14.38
C ASP A 93 2.42 21.53 -13.99
N PRO A 94 1.33 20.99 -14.58
CA PRO A 94 0.88 19.61 -14.40
C PRO A 94 2.00 18.57 -14.56
N TYR A 95 2.99 18.83 -15.43
CA TYR A 95 4.14 17.96 -15.62
C TYR A 95 5.07 17.91 -14.40
N LEU A 96 5.24 19.03 -13.68
CA LEU A 96 6.05 19.07 -12.47
C LEU A 96 5.37 18.30 -11.33
N SER A 97 4.06 18.52 -11.13
CA SER A 97 3.28 17.80 -10.14
C SER A 97 3.30 16.28 -10.41
N GLN A 98 3.16 15.86 -11.66
CA GLN A 98 3.27 14.47 -12.05
C GLN A 98 4.67 13.89 -11.75
N ALA A 99 5.74 14.60 -12.09
CA ALA A 99 7.11 14.14 -11.83
C ALA A 99 7.40 13.96 -10.34
N VAL A 100 6.94 14.90 -9.49
CA VAL A 100 7.09 14.80 -8.03
C VAL A 100 6.34 13.57 -7.50
N LEU A 101 5.10 13.36 -7.96
CA LEU A 101 4.30 12.20 -7.57
C LEU A 101 4.98 10.89 -7.98
N ASP A 102 5.46 10.79 -9.22
CA ASP A 102 6.17 9.61 -9.72
C ASP A 102 7.41 9.29 -8.88
N LEU A 103 8.19 10.30 -8.48
CA LEU A 103 9.33 10.14 -7.58
C LEU A 103 8.91 9.65 -6.19
N GLN A 104 7.85 10.23 -5.60
CA GLN A 104 7.32 9.80 -4.31
C GLN A 104 6.83 8.36 -4.33
N PHE A 105 6.13 7.94 -5.39
CA PHE A 105 5.66 6.57 -5.56
C PHE A 105 6.82 5.60 -5.78
N GLY A 106 7.81 5.96 -6.61
CA GLY A 106 9.01 5.15 -6.83
C GLY A 106 9.75 4.88 -5.53
N ASN A 107 9.92 5.91 -4.69
CA ASN A 107 10.53 5.73 -3.36
C ASN A 107 9.66 4.86 -2.44
N SER A 108 8.35 5.12 -2.37
CA SER A 108 7.42 4.33 -1.55
C SER A 108 7.42 2.85 -1.94
N GLN A 109 7.54 2.53 -3.23
CA GLN A 109 7.63 1.17 -3.71
C GLN A 109 8.93 0.50 -3.28
N ARG A 110 10.06 1.19 -3.41
CA ARG A 110 11.37 0.68 -2.99
C ARG A 110 11.37 0.34 -1.50
N VAL A 111 10.92 1.28 -0.66
CA VAL A 111 10.79 1.07 0.78
C VAL A 111 9.83 -0.09 1.08
N GLY A 112 8.68 -0.15 0.40
CA GLY A 112 7.74 -1.25 0.55
C GLY A 112 8.33 -2.62 0.17
N TYR A 113 9.22 -2.66 -0.83
CA TYR A 113 9.95 -3.87 -1.20
C TYR A 113 10.97 -4.29 -0.14
N ASP A 114 11.74 -3.35 0.40
CA ASP A 114 12.71 -3.61 1.47
C ASP A 114 12.02 -4.19 2.71
N VAL A 115 10.89 -3.59 3.13
CA VAL A 115 10.05 -4.11 4.21
C VAL A 115 9.50 -5.50 3.88
N ALA A 116 9.02 -5.71 2.64
CA ALA A 116 8.48 -7.00 2.24
C ALA A 116 9.51 -8.14 2.28
N VAL A 117 10.76 -7.86 1.90
CA VAL A 117 11.87 -8.81 2.01
C VAL A 117 12.14 -9.15 3.47
N ALA A 118 12.16 -8.16 4.37
CA ALA A 118 12.33 -8.39 5.80
C ALA A 118 11.20 -9.24 6.40
N VAL A 119 9.94 -8.90 6.09
CA VAL A 119 8.77 -9.67 6.53
C VAL A 119 8.81 -11.10 5.99
N LEU A 120 9.16 -11.29 4.72
CA LEU A 120 9.27 -12.63 4.12
C LEU A 120 10.35 -13.47 4.80
N SER A 121 11.47 -12.85 5.20
CA SER A 121 12.55 -13.50 5.97
C SER A 121 12.05 -14.01 7.32
N GLU A 122 11.27 -13.20 8.05
CA GLU A 122 10.71 -13.60 9.33
C GLU A 122 9.64 -14.69 9.17
N LEU A 123 8.77 -14.58 8.17
CA LEU A 123 7.73 -15.60 7.88
C LEU A 123 8.34 -16.97 7.56
N ARG A 124 9.51 -17.01 6.90
CA ARG A 124 10.24 -18.25 6.61
C ARG A 124 10.62 -19.02 7.87
N LYS A 125 10.83 -18.34 9.00
CA LYS A 125 11.20 -18.97 10.28
C LYS A 125 9.99 -19.62 10.96
N VAL A 126 8.79 -19.16 10.66
CA VAL A 126 7.54 -19.58 11.32
C VAL A 126 6.81 -20.66 10.51
N GLY A 127 6.96 -20.69 9.19
CA GLY A 127 6.27 -21.67 8.36
C GLY A 127 6.81 -21.77 6.93
N SER A 128 6.12 -22.56 6.11
CA SER A 128 6.47 -22.71 4.70
C SER A 128 6.09 -21.45 3.91
N LEU A 129 6.95 -21.09 2.95
CA LEU A 129 6.65 -20.04 1.99
C LEU A 129 6.02 -20.63 0.74
N HIS A 130 5.07 -19.92 0.14
CA HIS A 130 4.49 -20.32 -1.14
C HIS A 130 5.52 -20.34 -2.27
N LYS A 131 6.51 -19.43 -2.22
CA LYS A 131 7.71 -19.45 -3.05
C LYS A 131 8.93 -19.05 -2.23
N ASN A 132 10.04 -19.76 -2.42
CA ASN A 132 11.22 -19.68 -1.56
C ASN A 132 12.15 -18.48 -1.80
N THR A 133 11.86 -17.59 -2.76
CA THR A 133 12.90 -16.69 -3.28
C THR A 133 12.58 -15.20 -3.27
N ARG A 134 11.34 -14.73 -3.48
CA ARG A 134 11.09 -13.28 -3.68
C ARG A 134 9.68 -12.83 -3.27
N ALA A 135 9.59 -11.63 -2.69
CA ALA A 135 8.35 -10.87 -2.56
C ALA A 135 7.78 -10.54 -3.96
N ARG A 136 6.45 -10.56 -4.11
CA ARG A 136 5.80 -10.37 -5.41
C ARG A 136 5.25 -8.95 -5.55
N GLN A 137 5.21 -8.45 -6.77
CA GLN A 137 4.43 -7.27 -7.07
C GLN A 137 2.97 -7.64 -7.37
N LEU A 138 2.02 -6.91 -6.80
CA LEU A 138 0.61 -7.00 -7.15
C LEU A 138 0.40 -6.51 -8.58
N ARG A 139 0.22 -7.46 -9.50
CA ARG A 139 -0.11 -7.22 -10.90
C ARG A 139 -1.60 -7.46 -11.11
N GLY A 140 -2.44 -6.57 -10.58
CA GLY A 140 -3.89 -6.61 -10.78
C GLY A 140 -4.71 -6.53 -9.49
N PHE A 141 -6.03 -6.46 -9.65
CA PHE A 141 -6.98 -6.66 -8.55
C PHE A 141 -7.01 -8.15 -8.22
N THR A 142 -6.33 -8.58 -7.17
CA THR A 142 -6.59 -9.89 -6.59
C THR A 142 -7.43 -9.65 -5.34
N PHE A 143 -8.73 -9.90 -5.45
CA PHE A 143 -9.59 -10.14 -4.30
C PHE A 143 -9.60 -11.64 -4.07
N THR A 144 -9.12 -12.04 -2.90
CA THR A 144 -9.69 -13.13 -2.11
C THR A 144 -9.65 -12.71 -0.65
#